data_AF-A0AAD9EA52-F1
#
_entry.id   AF-A0AAD9EA52-F1
#
_cell.length_a   1.000
_cell.length_b   1.000
_cell.length_c   1.000
_cell.angle_alpha   90.00
_cell.angle_beta   90.00
_cell.angle_gamma   90.00
#
_symmetry.space_group_name_H-M   'P 1'
#
loop_
_entity.id
_entity.type
_entity.pdbx_description
1 polymer ?
#
loop_
_entity_poly.entity_id
_entity_poly.type
_entity_poly.pdbx_seq_one_letter_code
_entity_poly.pdbx_strand_id
1 'polypeptide(L)'
;MPPRKKYAFMWTCCYCGQSGMTVVVDPCPNCHYPRCSRCRVDRVQTRGHDHEDCSESSSLPINLNHDSDTAPSSDPEEDLE
;
A
#
# COMPACT_ATOMS: atom_id res chain seq x y z
N MET A 1 17.88 14.05 26.91
CA MET A 1 17.52 15.15 25.97
C MET A 1 16.12 14.87 25.44
N PRO A 2 15.18 15.83 25.45
CA PRO A 2 13.87 15.62 24.86
C PRO A 2 14.00 15.32 23.35
N PRO A 3 13.12 14.47 22.76
CA PRO A 3 13.16 14.18 21.33
C PRO A 3 13.02 15.47 20.52
N ARG A 4 13.99 15.76 19.64
CA ARG A 4 13.89 16.91 18.74
C ARG A 4 12.77 16.62 17.74
N LYS A 5 11.75 17.48 17.68
CA LYS A 5 10.69 17.40 16.67
C LYS A 5 11.33 17.45 15.29
N LYS A 6 11.30 16.33 14.56
CA LYS A 6 11.73 16.25 13.17
C LYS A 6 10.58 16.73 12.28
N TYR A 7 10.90 17.55 11.28
CA TYR A 7 9.95 18.06 10.30
C TYR A 7 10.42 17.63 8.92
N ALA A 8 9.47 17.27 8.06
CA ALA A 8 9.67 17.03 6.65
C ALA A 8 8.84 18.04 5.84
N PHE A 9 9.33 18.39 4.67
CA PHE A 9 8.55 19.12 3.68
C PHE A 9 8.00 18.09 2.69
N MET A 10 6.68 18.06 2.56
CA MET A 10 5.98 17.23 1.59
C MET A 10 5.37 18.13 0.54
N TRP A 11 5.39 17.71 -0.71
CA TRP A 11 4.73 18.43 -1.78
C TRP A 11 3.68 17.57 -2.45
N THR A 12 2.70 18.22 -3.07
CA THR A 12 1.58 17.56 -3.77
C THR A 12 1.40 18.16 -5.15
N CYS A 13 1.40 17.29 -6.19
CA CYS A 13 1.20 17.69 -7.58
C CYS A 13 -0.20 18.27 -7.78
N CYS A 14 -0.28 19.46 -8.36
CA CYS A 14 -1.56 20.12 -8.63
C CYS A 14 -2.36 19.48 -9.77
N TYR A 15 -1.74 18.59 -10.56
CA TYR A 15 -2.38 17.93 -11.70
C TYR A 15 -2.90 16.54 -11.32
N CYS A 16 -2.05 15.65 -10.83
CA CYS A 16 -2.42 14.27 -10.52
C CYS A 16 -2.62 13.97 -9.02
N GLY A 17 -2.37 14.94 -8.13
CA GLY A 17 -2.52 14.75 -6.68
C GLY A 17 -1.43 13.90 -6.00
N GLN A 18 -0.46 13.37 -6.74
CA GLN A 18 0.64 12.59 -6.17
C GLN A 18 1.52 13.46 -5.26
N SER A 19 1.89 12.93 -4.09
CA SER A 19 2.79 13.60 -3.16
C SER A 19 4.18 12.98 -3.11
N GLY A 20 5.17 13.78 -2.66
CA GLY A 20 6.57 13.36 -2.51
C GLY A 20 7.33 14.23 -1.50
N MET A 21 8.52 13.78 -1.07
CA MET A 21 9.35 14.49 -0.07
C MET A 21 10.56 15.21 -0.67
N THR A 22 11.00 14.81 -1.87
CA THR A 22 12.17 15.40 -2.53
C THR A 22 11.81 16.78 -3.10
N VAL A 23 12.59 17.80 -2.70
CA VAL A 23 12.43 19.20 -3.14
C VAL A 23 13.39 19.55 -4.28
N VAL A 24 14.31 18.64 -4.62
CA VAL A 24 15.18 18.77 -5.80
C VAL A 24 14.31 18.66 -7.05
N VAL A 25 14.63 19.45 -8.08
CA VAL A 25 13.78 19.89 -9.20
C VAL A 25 13.33 18.75 -10.13
N ASP A 26 12.56 17.80 -9.62
CA ASP A 26 11.99 16.72 -10.41
C ASP A 26 10.58 17.09 -10.91
N PRO A 27 10.25 16.78 -12.18
CA PRO A 27 8.87 16.67 -12.65
C PRO A 27 8.11 15.66 -11.79
N CYS A 28 6.77 15.70 -11.82
CA CYS A 28 6.00 14.73 -11.08
C CYS A 28 6.32 13.30 -11.54
N PRO A 29 6.75 12.37 -10.66
CA PRO A 29 7.15 11.02 -11.08
C PRO A 29 5.99 10.20 -11.63
N ASN A 30 4.74 10.60 -11.36
CA ASN A 30 3.55 9.93 -11.85
C ASN A 30 3.13 10.48 -13.24
N CYS A 31 2.87 11.80 -13.33
CA CYS A 31 2.34 12.39 -14.57
C CYS A 31 3.37 13.14 -15.41
N HIS A 32 4.63 13.20 -14.97
CA HIS A 32 5.74 13.94 -15.58
C HIS A 32 5.48 15.45 -15.77
N TYR A 33 4.40 15.98 -15.19
CA TYR A 33 4.09 17.39 -15.26
C TYR A 33 5.10 18.19 -14.42
N PRO A 34 5.66 19.29 -14.97
CA PRO A 34 6.65 20.10 -14.26
C PRO A 34 6.04 20.71 -12.99
N ARG A 35 6.81 20.71 -11.90
CA ARG A 35 6.38 21.42 -10.69
C ARG A 35 6.26 22.91 -10.97
N CYS A 36 5.18 23.49 -10.46
CA CYS A 36 4.89 24.90 -10.57
C CYS A 36 4.44 25.46 -9.21
N SER A 37 4.22 26.77 -9.13
CA SER A 37 3.78 27.46 -7.91
C SER A 37 2.41 27.02 -7.39
N ARG A 38 1.62 26.29 -8.19
CA ARG A 38 0.33 25.72 -7.76
C ARG A 38 0.48 24.39 -7.00
N CYS A 39 1.64 23.75 -7.07
CA CYS A 39 1.89 22.54 -6.28
C CYS A 39 1.92 22.91 -4.80
N ARG A 40 1.13 22.20 -3.98
CA ARG A 40 1.08 22.47 -2.53
C ARG A 40 2.36 21.98 -1.87
N VAL A 41 2.81 22.68 -0.84
CA VAL A 41 3.97 22.30 -0.01
C VAL A 41 3.57 22.42 1.44
N ASP A 42 3.54 21.30 2.13
CA ASP A 42 3.13 21.18 3.51
C ASP A 42 4.34 20.81 4.38
N ARG A 43 4.44 21.46 5.55
CA ARG A 43 5.42 21.11 6.56
C ARG A 43 4.80 20.09 7.50
N VAL A 44 5.21 18.84 7.35
CA VAL A 44 4.68 17.71 8.13
C VAL A 44 5.60 17.42 9.31
N GLN A 45 5.03 17.28 10.50
CA GLN A 45 5.78 16.80 11.66
C GLN A 45 5.95 15.29 11.54
N THR A 46 7.18 14.81 11.37
CA THR A 46 7.46 13.38 11.38
C THR A 46 7.51 12.94 12.84
N ARG A 47 6.48 12.23 13.31
CA ARG A 47 6.61 11.42 14.51
C ARG A 47 7.52 10.27 14.12
N GLY A 48 8.76 10.28 14.60
CA GLY A 48 9.58 9.09 14.54
C GLY A 48 8.90 8.09 15.45
N HIS A 49 8.05 7.24 14.89
CA HIS A 49 7.83 5.94 15.50
C HIS A 49 9.19 5.26 15.37
N ASP A 50 9.85 5.12 16.51
CA ASP A 50 10.82 4.05 16.71
C ASP A 50 10.10 2.80 16.20
N HIS A 51 10.62 2.22 15.12
CA HIS A 51 10.09 1.01 14.54
C HIS A 51 10.42 -0.14 15.51
N GLU A 52 9.67 -0.23 16.61
CA GLU A 52 9.50 -1.49 17.33
C GLU A 52 8.53 -2.32 16.51
N ASP A 53 9.15 -3.17 15.70
CA ASP A 53 8.66 -4.47 15.25
C ASP A 53 7.25 -4.49 14.66
N CYS A 54 7.17 -4.31 13.32
CA CYS A 54 6.08 -4.89 12.56
C CYS A 54 6.56 -6.23 11.97
N SER A 55 6.84 -7.21 12.82
CA SER A 55 6.82 -8.61 12.41
C SER A 55 5.52 -9.25 12.88
N GLU A 56 4.59 -9.32 11.93
CA GLU A 56 3.72 -10.47 11.72
C GLU A 56 2.83 -10.90 12.91
N SER A 57 1.67 -10.27 13.02
CA SER A 57 0.50 -10.87 13.68
C SER A 57 -0.68 -10.91 12.71
N SER A 58 -0.48 -11.60 11.58
CA SER A 58 -1.60 -12.19 10.82
C SER A 58 -2.13 -13.40 11.58
N SER A 59 -2.86 -13.16 12.67
CA SER A 59 -3.65 -14.19 13.34
C SER A 59 -5.13 -13.93 13.10
N LEU A 60 -5.66 -14.51 12.03
CA LEU A 60 -7.11 -14.76 11.93
C LEU A 60 -7.32 -16.28 11.84
N PRO A 61 -7.99 -16.93 12.80
CA PRO A 61 -8.50 -18.27 12.59
C PRO A 61 -9.81 -18.16 11.83
N ILE A 62 -9.78 -18.33 10.50
CA ILE A 62 -11.02 -18.49 9.74
C ILE A 62 -11.39 -19.97 9.80
N ASN A 63 -12.28 -20.31 10.73
CA ASN A 63 -13.02 -21.57 10.71
C ASN A 63 -13.84 -21.63 9.42
N LEU A 64 -13.35 -22.38 8.43
CA LEU A 64 -14.10 -22.64 7.19
C LEU A 64 -14.93 -23.91 7.38
N ASN A 65 -16.05 -23.77 8.09
CA ASN A 65 -17.17 -24.70 7.92
C ASN A 65 -17.93 -24.25 6.66
N HIS A 66 -17.66 -24.90 5.54
CA HIS A 66 -18.53 -24.83 4.35
C HIS A 66 -18.83 -26.27 3.92
N ASP A 67 -19.91 -26.79 4.51
CA ASP A 67 -20.70 -27.88 4.00
C ASP A 67 -21.40 -27.38 2.73
N SER A 68 -21.14 -27.99 1.57
CA SER A 68 -22.09 -28.08 0.43
C SER A 68 -21.54 -28.97 -0.69
N ASP A 69 -22.40 -29.93 -1.07
CA ASP A 69 -22.60 -30.50 -2.40
C ASP A 69 -21.61 -31.54 -2.96
N THR A 70 -21.89 -32.79 -2.58
CA THR A 70 -22.37 -33.85 -3.50
C THR A 70 -22.09 -33.63 -4.99
N ALA A 71 -21.14 -34.40 -5.53
CA ALA A 71 -21.10 -34.74 -6.95
C ALA A 71 -21.37 -36.25 -7.10
N PRO A 72 -22.39 -36.68 -7.87
CA PRO A 72 -22.58 -38.08 -8.22
C PRO A 72 -21.54 -38.49 -9.26
N SER A 73 -20.62 -39.38 -8.88
CA SER A 73 -19.78 -40.10 -9.83
C SER A 73 -20.60 -41.22 -10.47
N SER A 74 -21.11 -40.96 -11.67
CA SER A 74 -21.65 -41.99 -12.55
C SER A 74 -20.52 -42.54 -13.42
N ASP A 75 -20.21 -43.82 -13.28
CA ASP A 75 -19.52 -44.63 -14.30
C ASP A 75 -20.33 -44.66 -15.62
N PRO A 76 -19.65 -44.79 -16.77
CA PRO A 76 -19.68 -46.08 -17.49
C PRO A 76 -18.27 -46.47 -18.02
N GLU A 77 -17.80 -47.70 -17.77
CA GLU A 77 -17.93 -48.93 -18.60
C GLU A 77 -17.14 -48.96 -19.94
N GLU A 78 -16.35 -50.05 -20.08
CA GLU A 78 -15.92 -50.77 -21.31
C GLU A 78 -14.84 -50.13 -22.22
N ASP A 79 -13.64 -50.71 -22.36
CA ASP A 79 -13.22 -51.93 -23.10
C ASP A 79 -12.60 -51.57 -24.46
N LEU A 80 -11.27 -51.72 -24.58
CA LEU A 80 -10.59 -52.23 -25.80
C LEU A 80 -9.06 -52.33 -25.54
N GLU A 81 -8.55 -53.54 -25.33
CA GLU A 81 -7.53 -54.18 -26.19
C GLU A 81 -7.43 -55.69 -25.95
#